data_AF-A0A957J7H8-F1
#
_entry.id   AF-A0A957J7H8-F1
#
_cell.length_a   1.000
_cell.length_b   1.000
_cell.length_c   1.000
_cell.angle_alpha   90.00
_cell.angle_beta   90.00
_cell.angle_gamma   90.00
#
_symmetry.space_group_name_H-M   'P 1'
#
loop_
_entity.id
_entity.type
_entity.pdbx_description
1 polymer ?
#
loop_
_entity_poly.entity_id
_entity_poly.type
_entity_poly.pdbx_seq_one_letter_code
_entity_poly.pdbx_strand_id
1 'polypeptide(L)' 'MNNEYHAFLLRLQRDDAQNRWRIVLINVDTGEEQRFVGKQALLTFLFALLNRPPVVPDTAEPEHPTP' A
#
# COMPACT_ATOMS: atom_id res chain seq x y z
N MET A 1 -0.09 -20.63 4.32
CA MET A 1 -0.16 -19.51 3.36
C MET A 1 -1.03 -18.45 3.98
N ASN A 2 -0.43 -17.41 4.57
CA ASN A 2 -1.18 -16.23 4.97
C ASN A 2 -1.50 -15.46 3.70
N ASN A 3 -2.73 -15.57 3.21
CA ASN A 3 -3.21 -14.67 2.18
C ASN A 3 -3.52 -13.34 2.88
N GLU A 4 -2.54 -12.43 2.90
CA GLU A 4 -2.77 -11.06 3.33
C GLU A 4 -3.81 -10.44 2.40
N TYR A 5 -4.96 -10.09 2.96
CA TYR A 5 -6.06 -9.45 2.25
C TYR A 5 -5.95 -7.95 2.48
N HIS A 6 -5.83 -7.17 1.40
CA HIS A 6 -5.80 -5.71 1.49
C HIS A 6 -7.07 -5.13 0.86
N ALA A 7 -7.86 -4.42 1.67
CA ALA A 7 -9.05 -3.71 1.21
C ALA A 7 -8.75 -2.24 0.97
N PHE A 8 -9.12 -1.74 -0.21
CA PHE A 8 -8.95 -0.33 -0.57
C PHE A 8 -10.23 0.27 -1.16
N LEU A 9 -10.49 1.53 -0.84
CA LEU A 9 -11.44 2.37 -1.57
C LEU A 9 -10.70 3.16 -2.64
N LEU A 10 -11.22 3.12 -3.88
CA LEU A 10 -10.64 3.84 -5.01
C LEU A 10 -11.58 4.96 -5.46
N ARG A 11 -11.09 6.20 -5.39
CA ARG A 11 -11.77 7.37 -5.95
C ARG A 11 -11.05 7.84 -7.22
N LEU A 12 -11.77 7.88 -8.33
CA LEU A 12 -11.28 8.37 -9.61
C LEU A 12 -11.95 9.68 -9.95
N GLN A 13 -11.16 10.71 -10.21
CA GLN A 13 -11.63 11.99 -10.71
C GLN A 13 -10.87 12.35 -11.98
N ARG A 14 -11.61 12.74 -13.02
CA ARG A 14 -11.03 13.25 -14.26
C ARG A 14 -11.18 14.77 -14.25
N ASP A 15 -10.07 15.45 -14.48
CA ASP A 15 -10.06 16.90 -14.71
C ASP A 15 -10.17 17.12 -16.23
N ASP A 16 -11.38 17.47 -16.71
CA ASP A 16 -11.68 17.54 -18.15
C ASP A 16 -10.88 18.64 -18.89
N ALA A 17 -10.41 19.67 -18.18
CA ALA A 17 -9.63 20.75 -18.78
C ALA A 17 -8.18 20.35 -19.11
N GLN A 18 -7.59 19.42 -18.35
CA GLN A 18 -6.21 18.95 -18.55
C GLN A 18 -6.11 17.47 -18.89
N ASN A 19 -7.24 16.77 -19.04
CA ASN A 19 -7.33 15.33 -19.22
C ASN A 19 -6.50 14.54 -18.16
N ARG A 20 -6.36 15.12 -16.96
CA ARG A 20 -5.50 14.62 -15.89
C ARG A 20 -6.35 13.84 -14.91
N TRP A 21 -5.96 12.59 -14.65
CA TRP A 21 -6.59 11.78 -13.61
C TRP A 21 -6.04 12.16 -12.24
N ARG A 22 -6.94 12.50 -11.32
CA ARG A 22 -6.67 12.54 -9.88
C ARG A 22 -7.25 11.27 -9.29
N ILE A 23 -6.38 10.46 -8.71
CA ILE A 23 -6.74 9.18 -8.14
C ILE A 23 -6.44 9.25 -6.65
N VAL A 24 -7.38 8.81 -5.82
CA VAL A 24 -7.17 8.64 -4.39
C VAL A 24 -7.43 7.19 -4.03
N LEU A 25 -6.46 6.56 -3.39
CA LEU A 25 -6.59 5.21 -2.82
C LEU A 25 -6.61 5.36 -1.30
N ILE A 26 -7.59 4.74 -0.64
CA ILE A 26 -7.74 4.79 0.80
C ILE A 26 -7.65 3.37 1.34
N ASN A 27 -6.70 3.12 2.24
CA ASN A 27 -6.61 1.85 2.96
C ASN A 27 -7.76 1.78 3.97
N VAL A 28 -8.60 0.75 3.89
CA VAL A 28 -9.79 0.63 4.76
C VAL A 28 -9.40 0.31 6.20
N ASP A 29 -8.29 -0.40 6.40
CA ASP A 29 -7.82 -0.81 7.72
C ASP A 29 -7.15 0.35 8.48
N THR A 30 -6.35 1.16 7.79
CA THR A 30 -5.58 2.26 8.42
C THR A 30 -6.17 3.65 8.19
N GLY A 31 -7.10 3.81 7.25
CA GLY A 31 -7.59 5.12 6.80
C GLY A 31 -6.57 5.94 6.02
N GLU A 32 -5.40 5.38 5.70
CA GLU A 32 -4.35 6.10 5.00
C GLU A 32 -4.77 6.43 3.56
N GLU A 33 -4.66 7.70 3.18
CA GLU A 33 -4.92 8.17 1.82
C GLU A 33 -3.63 8.32 1.01
N GLN A 34 -3.64 7.77 -0.21
CA GLN A 34 -2.58 7.97 -1.18
C GLN A 34 -3.13 8.58 -2.46
N ARG A 35 -2.43 9.58 -2.99
CA ARG A 35 -2.88 10.38 -4.14
C ARG A 35 -1.95 10.17 -5.33
N PHE A 36 -2.54 9.86 -6.47
CA PHE A 36 -1.81 9.60 -7.71
C PHE A 36 -2.27 10.53 -8.83
N VAL A 37 -1.28 10.96 -9.61
CA VAL A 37 -1.48 11.71 -10.84
C VAL A 37 -1.36 10.72 -11.99
N GLY A 38 -2.50 10.26 -12.52
CA GLY A 38 -2.51 9.28 -13.59
C GLY A 38 -2.53 7.82 -13.15
N LYS A 39 -3.00 6.96 -14.06
CA LYS A 39 -3.21 5.52 -13.82
C LYS A 39 -1.89 4.76 -13.62
N GLN A 40 -0.82 5.17 -14.30
CA GLN A 40 0.46 4.44 -14.25
C GLN A 40 1.08 4.47 -12.86
N ALA A 41 1.05 5.63 -12.18
CA ALA A 41 1.55 5.75 -10.81
C ALA A 41 0.74 4.87 -9.82
N LEU A 42 -0.58 4.80 -9.98
CA LEU A 42 -1.43 3.88 -9.19
C LEU A 42 -1.03 2.42 -9.40
N LEU A 43 -0.88 1.98 -10.66
CA LEU A 43 -0.56 0.59 -10.97
C LEU A 43 0.82 0.19 -10.45
N THR A 44 1.82 1.07 -10.57
CA THR A 44 3.15 0.84 -9.99
C THR A 44 3.08 0.66 -8.48
N PHE A 45 2.27 1.46 -7.78
CA PHE A 45 2.07 1.32 -6.34
C PHE A 45 1.40 -0.01 -5.98
N LEU A 46 0.29 -0.37 -6.64
CA LEU A 46 -0.42 -1.63 -6.38
C LEU A 46 0.48 -2.85 -6.65
N PHE A 47 1.30 -2.80 -7.69
CA PHE A 47 2.24 -3.87 -8.01
C PHE A 47 3.32 -3.99 -6.92
N ALA A 48 3.86 -2.89 -6.42
CA ALA A 48 4.82 -2.91 -5.32
C ALA A 48 4.20 -3.47 -4.02
N LEU A 49 2.92 -3.17 -3.77
CA LEU A 49 2.21 -3.65 -2.59
C LEU A 49 1.96 -5.16 -2.64
N LEU A 50 1.54 -5.68 -3.80
CA LEU A 50 1.29 -7.11 -4.02
C LEU A 50 2.58 -7.96 -3.99
N ASN A 51 3.72 -7.37 -4.33
CA ASN A 51 5.02 -8.05 -4.37
C ASN A 51 5.89 -7.75 -3.14
N ARG A 52 5.36 -7.08 -2.11
CA ARG A 52 6.12 -6.80 -0.90
C ARG A 52 6.41 -8.13 -0.20
N PRO A 53 7.69 -8.48 0.07
CA PRO A 53 8.00 -9.66 0.85
C PRO A 53 7.39 -9.51 2.26
N PRO A 54 6.86 -10.59 2.86
CA PRO A 54 6.36 -10.53 4.22
C PRO A 54 7.50 -10.06 5.12
N VAL A 55 7.26 -8.97 5.85
CA VAL A 55 8.20 -8.51 6.88
C VAL A 55 8.18 -9.57 7.96
N VAL A 56 9.17 -10.46 7.97
CA VAL A 56 9.41 -11.35 9.11
C VAL A 56 9.75 -10.41 10.27
N PRO A 57 8.93 -10.33 11.33
CA PRO A 57 9.37 -9.64 12.52
C PRO A 57 10.60 -10.40 13.00
N ASP A 58 11.73 -9.69 13.08
CA ASP A 58 12.92 -10.14 13.76
C ASP A 58 12.53 -10.30 15.23
N THR A 59 12.07 -11.51 15.60
CA THR A 59 11.90 -11.88 16.99
C THR A 59 13.31 -11.91 17.57
N ALA A 60 13.69 -10.80 18.19
CA ALA A 60 14.87 -10.67 18.99
C ALA A 60 14.90 -11.80 20.03
N GLU A 61 15.92 -12.66 19.97
CA GLU A 61 16.32 -13.45 21.14
C GLU A 61 17.42 -12.65 21.85
N PRO A 62 17.16 -12.07 23.04
CA PRO A 62 18.21 -11.53 23.87
C PRO A 62 18.98 -12.71 24.45
N GLU A 63 20.19 -12.96 23.94
CA GLU A 63 21.15 -13.85 24.59
C GLU A 63 21.51 -13.25 25.95
N HIS A 64 20.80 -13.69 27.00
CA HIS A 64 21.11 -13.38 28.39
C HIS A 64 22.07 -14.47 28.88
N PRO A 65 23.39 -14.25 28.95
CA PRO A 65 24.29 -15.24 29.54
C PRO A 65 23.95 -15.35 31.02
N THR A 66 23.51 -16.53 31.43
CA THR A 66 23.24 -16.86 32.85
C THR A 66 24.60 -17.13 33.55
N PRO A 67 24.80 -16.69 34.81
CA PRO A 67 26.10 -16.62 35.49
C PRO A 67 26.81 -17.96 35.75
#